data_AF-A0A2E3XVT6-F1
#
_entry.id   AF-A0A2E3XVT6-F1
#
_cell.length_a   1.000
_cell.length_b   1.000
_cell.length_c   1.000
_cell.angle_alpha   90.00
_cell.angle_beta   90.00
_cell.angle_gamma   90.00
#
_symmetry.space_group_name_H-M   'P 1'
#
loop_
_entity.id
_entity.type
_entity.pdbx_description
1 polymer ?
#
loop_
_entity_poly.entity_id
_entity_poly.type
_entity_poly.pdbx_seq_one_letter_code
_entity_poly.pdbx_strand_id
1 'polypeptide(L)'
;MLEPHINSQKKKKVLYIDDPLRLGEKIEVKDICPSCHSLHITKSHCESCGLQFWIDIIGEPFGARSFFTLKDDFSLELSRMNYIHWKLSIESFKKKSEVQRYLRHSLKRYRDLIQFFSQLEEHSIESDQLRLFIYETKELMHEYNKFKGDLSALFIPLQSASFDSSLAMAVEKELSSFLNQMERWEDHSSNGQSPKRGFSSWTLLKRGFLFEALASIGAVTLASYLVMRFLVS
;
A
#
# COMPACT_ATOMS: atom_id res chain seq x y z
N MET A 1 -20.94 36.91 -45.51
CA MET A 1 -19.98 37.00 -44.39
C MET A 1 -19.95 35.63 -43.73
N LEU A 2 -19.08 34.71 -44.16
CA LEU A 2 -17.69 34.51 -43.67
C LEU A 2 -17.62 34.28 -42.14
N GLU A 3 -17.90 33.03 -41.76
CA GLU A 3 -17.05 32.10 -40.95
C GLU A 3 -16.45 32.56 -39.57
N PRO A 4 -15.88 31.64 -38.76
CA PRO A 4 -16.47 31.15 -37.52
C PRO A 4 -15.60 31.42 -36.27
N HIS A 5 -16.08 31.05 -35.07
CA HIS A 5 -15.16 30.70 -33.98
C HIS A 5 -15.59 29.42 -33.26
N ILE A 6 -14.87 28.37 -33.65
CA ILE A 6 -14.58 27.17 -32.88
C ILE A 6 -14.14 27.58 -31.47
N ASN A 7 -14.75 27.00 -30.43
CA ASN A 7 -13.96 26.67 -29.26
C ASN A 7 -14.34 25.31 -28.67
N SER A 8 -13.56 24.35 -29.12
CA SER A 8 -13.31 23.07 -28.49
C SER A 8 -13.03 23.23 -26.99
N GLN A 9 -13.95 22.75 -26.16
CA GLN A 9 -13.56 22.08 -24.93
C GLN A 9 -14.29 20.75 -24.83
N LYS A 10 -13.67 19.74 -25.46
CA LYS A 10 -13.82 18.34 -25.08
C LYS A 10 -13.54 18.23 -23.57
N LYS A 11 -14.60 18.28 -22.75
CA LYS A 11 -14.55 17.67 -21.43
C LYS A 11 -14.34 16.18 -21.66
N LYS A 12 -13.08 15.72 -21.58
CA LYS A 12 -12.78 14.33 -21.26
C LYS A 12 -13.46 14.05 -19.92
N LYS A 13 -14.70 13.55 -19.96
CA LYS A 13 -15.24 12.78 -18.85
C LYS A 13 -14.37 11.53 -18.79
N VAL A 14 -13.32 11.59 -17.98
CA VAL A 14 -12.74 10.39 -17.40
C VAL A 14 -13.91 9.79 -16.62
N LEU A 15 -14.55 8.78 -17.22
CA LEU A 15 -15.55 7.97 -16.55
C LEU A 15 -14.79 7.27 -15.43
N TYR A 16 -14.94 7.80 -14.22
CA TYR A 16 -14.59 7.09 -13.01
C TYR A 16 -15.39 5.79 -13.03
N ILE A 17 -14.64 4.69 -12.98
CA ILE A 17 -15.15 3.34 -12.76
C ILE A 17 -15.58 3.29 -11.30
N ASP A 18 -16.70 3.94 -10.98
CA ASP A 18 -17.37 3.89 -9.68
C ASP A 18 -18.52 2.86 -9.70
N ASP A 19 -18.47 1.86 -10.59
CA ASP A 19 -19.36 0.72 -10.54
C ASP A 19 -18.62 -0.48 -9.90
N PRO A 20 -18.72 -0.66 -8.57
CA PRO A 20 -17.99 -1.69 -7.82
C PRO A 20 -18.45 -3.13 -8.15
N LEU A 21 -19.44 -3.30 -9.03
CA LEU A 21 -20.05 -4.59 -9.36
C LEU A 21 -19.51 -5.25 -10.65
N ARG A 22 -18.52 -4.66 -11.32
CA ARG A 22 -17.98 -5.18 -12.60
C ARG A 22 -16.46 -5.39 -12.62
N LEU A 23 -15.88 -5.63 -11.44
CA LEU A 23 -14.50 -6.05 -11.33
C LEU A 23 -14.42 -7.56 -11.53
N GLY A 24 -13.96 -8.00 -12.72
CA GLY A 24 -13.44 -9.35 -12.93
C GLY A 24 -14.29 -10.25 -13.81
N GLU A 25 -15.45 -9.78 -14.25
CA GLU A 25 -16.22 -10.47 -15.28
C GLU A 25 -15.69 -10.09 -16.67
N LYS A 26 -15.27 -11.11 -17.42
CA LYS A 26 -15.15 -11.01 -18.88
C LYS A 26 -16.51 -10.64 -19.43
N ILE A 27 -16.70 -9.39 -19.83
CA ILE A 27 -17.91 -9.02 -20.57
C ILE A 27 -17.71 -9.56 -21.99
N GLU A 28 -18.36 -10.69 -22.30
CA GLU A 28 -18.46 -11.16 -23.68
C GLU A 28 -19.40 -10.24 -24.45
N VAL A 29 -18.81 -9.19 -25.03
CA VAL A 29 -19.53 -8.24 -25.85
C VAL A 29 -19.75 -8.85 -27.23
N LYS A 30 -21.00 -9.22 -27.52
CA LYS A 30 -21.43 -9.59 -28.88
C LYS A 30 -21.63 -8.32 -29.70
N ASP A 31 -20.60 -7.94 -30.45
CA ASP A 31 -20.57 -6.93 -31.53
C ASP A 31 -20.99 -5.48 -31.21
N ILE A 32 -21.65 -5.20 -30.07
CA ILE A 32 -22.23 -3.88 -29.73
C ILE A 32 -21.83 -3.45 -28.32
N CYS A 33 -21.26 -2.24 -28.18
CA CYS A 33 -20.78 -1.75 -26.90
C CYS A 33 -21.96 -1.48 -25.94
N PRO A 34 -21.97 -2.02 -24.72
CA PRO A 34 -23.09 -1.84 -23.78
C PRO A 34 -23.24 -0.41 -23.26
N SER A 35 -22.22 0.44 -23.40
CA SER A 35 -22.25 1.81 -22.91
C SER A 35 -22.67 2.82 -23.97
N CYS A 36 -22.17 2.68 -25.20
CA CYS A 36 -22.38 3.66 -26.27
C CYS A 36 -23.06 3.08 -27.52
N HIS A 37 -23.39 1.79 -27.52
CA HIS A 37 -23.98 1.07 -28.66
C HIS A 37 -23.15 1.13 -29.95
N SER A 38 -21.87 1.48 -29.86
CA SER A 38 -20.96 1.48 -31.01
C SER A 38 -20.62 0.05 -31.44
N LEU A 39 -20.50 -0.14 -32.75
CA LEU A 39 -19.98 -1.35 -33.40
C LEU A 39 -18.44 -1.37 -33.45
N HIS A 40 -17.78 -0.25 -33.15
CA HIS A 40 -16.31 -0.13 -33.14
C HIS A 40 -15.76 -0.67 -31.82
N ILE A 41 -15.67 -2.00 -31.76
CA ILE A 41 -15.26 -2.77 -30.59
C ILE A 41 -14.03 -3.58 -30.95
N THR A 42 -12.99 -3.44 -30.12
CA THR A 42 -11.86 -4.36 -30.13
C THR A 42 -12.05 -5.43 -29.05
N LYS A 43 -11.18 -6.46 -29.04
CA LYS A 43 -11.22 -7.53 -28.02
C LYS A 43 -11.08 -7.01 -26.58
N SER A 44 -10.50 -5.83 -26.35
CA SER A 44 -10.19 -5.30 -25.03
C SER A 44 -10.97 -4.04 -24.65
N HIS A 45 -11.38 -3.21 -25.62
CA HIS A 45 -12.08 -1.95 -25.33
C HIS A 45 -12.91 -1.43 -26.51
N CYS A 46 -13.86 -0.53 -26.22
CA CYS A 46 -14.61 0.21 -27.23
C CYS A 46 -13.78 1.37 -27.76
N GLU A 47 -13.60 1.48 -29.07
CA GLU A 47 -12.84 2.57 -29.68
C GLU A 47 -13.58 3.92 -29.59
N SER A 48 -14.92 3.88 -29.57
CA SER A 48 -15.74 5.10 -29.58
C SER A 48 -15.88 5.75 -28.22
N CYS A 49 -16.07 4.97 -27.14
CA CYS A 49 -16.23 5.51 -25.79
C CYS A 49 -15.07 5.19 -24.82
N GLY A 50 -14.12 4.35 -25.24
CA GLY A 50 -12.97 3.95 -24.42
C GLY A 50 -13.30 2.95 -23.31
N LEU A 51 -14.52 2.40 -23.26
CA LEU A 51 -14.90 1.40 -22.25
C LEU A 51 -14.02 0.16 -22.38
N GLN A 52 -13.29 -0.19 -21.32
CA GLN A 52 -12.51 -1.43 -21.26
C GLN A 52 -13.43 -2.61 -20.92
N PHE A 53 -13.44 -3.62 -21.79
CA PHE A 53 -14.21 -4.86 -21.62
C PHE A 53 -13.45 -5.90 -20.79
N TRP A 54 -12.14 -5.70 -20.68
CA TRP A 54 -11.25 -6.43 -19.79
C TRP A 54 -10.46 -5.44 -18.96
N ILE A 55 -10.68 -5.50 -17.66
CA ILE A 55 -9.88 -4.76 -16.68
C ILE A 55 -9.00 -5.81 -15.99
N ASP A 56 -7.71 -5.82 -16.31
CA ASP A 56 -6.74 -6.66 -15.60
C ASP A 56 -6.58 -6.16 -14.16
N ILE A 57 -7.34 -6.76 -13.24
CA ILE A 57 -7.38 -6.36 -11.83
C ILE A 57 -6.01 -6.51 -11.19
N ILE A 58 -5.23 -7.50 -11.63
CA ILE A 58 -3.91 -7.79 -11.08
C ILE A 58 -2.88 -6.80 -11.60
N GLY A 59 -2.91 -6.52 -12.90
CA GLY A 59 -1.94 -5.65 -13.55
C GLY A 59 -0.53 -6.22 -13.53
N GLU A 60 0.45 -5.38 -13.85
CA GLU A 60 1.86 -5.78 -13.84
C GLU A 60 2.48 -5.76 -12.43
N PRO A 61 3.46 -6.63 -12.14
CA PRO A 61 4.26 -6.53 -10.92
C PRO A 61 4.91 -5.15 -10.81
N PHE A 62 4.90 -4.54 -9.63
CA PHE A 62 5.36 -3.17 -9.39
C PHE A 62 4.67 -2.08 -10.25
N GLY A 63 3.60 -2.42 -10.96
CA GLY A 63 2.84 -1.48 -11.78
C GLY A 63 1.96 -0.56 -10.95
N ALA A 64 1.18 0.27 -11.65
CA ALA A 64 0.27 1.25 -11.03
C ALA A 64 -0.79 0.63 -10.10
N ARG A 65 -1.10 -0.67 -10.27
CA ARG A 65 -2.07 -1.41 -9.44
C ARG A 65 -1.44 -2.25 -8.33
N SER A 66 -0.10 -2.24 -8.25
CA SER A 66 0.63 -2.98 -7.23
C SER A 66 0.48 -2.35 -5.84
N PHE A 67 0.69 -3.17 -4.82
CA PHE A 67 0.82 -2.74 -3.43
C PHE A 67 1.88 -1.65 -3.25
N PHE A 68 2.96 -1.66 -4.02
CA PHE A 68 4.04 -0.67 -3.90
C PHE A 68 3.55 0.73 -4.29
N THR A 69 2.79 0.85 -5.38
CA THR A 69 2.15 2.13 -5.76
C THR A 69 1.16 2.58 -4.69
N LEU A 70 0.33 1.66 -4.16
CA LEU A 70 -0.59 1.98 -3.06
C LEU A 70 0.14 2.50 -1.81
N LYS A 71 1.30 1.92 -1.50
CA LYS A 71 2.16 2.31 -0.37
C LYS A 71 2.80 3.68 -0.60
N ASP A 72 3.25 3.96 -1.81
CA ASP A 72 3.83 5.25 -2.18
C ASP A 72 2.77 6.36 -2.15
N ASP A 73 1.58 6.13 -2.70
CA ASP A 73 0.46 7.06 -2.65
C ASP A 73 0.09 7.40 -1.21
N PHE A 74 -0.01 6.38 -0.34
CA PHE A 74 -0.26 6.60 1.08
C PHE A 74 0.86 7.42 1.76
N SER A 75 2.12 7.17 1.40
CA SER A 75 3.26 7.94 1.89
C SER A 75 3.20 9.40 1.45
N LEU A 76 2.73 9.68 0.23
CA LEU A 76 2.54 11.03 -0.31
C LEU A 76 1.35 11.76 0.31
N GLU A 77 0.25 11.05 0.60
CA GLU A 77 -0.91 11.60 1.32
C GLU A 77 -0.54 12.02 2.76
N LEU A 78 0.41 11.32 3.38
CA LEU A 78 0.95 11.72 4.67
C LEU A 78 1.95 12.87 4.49
N SER A 79 1.67 14.03 5.08
CA SER A 79 2.68 15.10 5.17
C SER A 79 4.00 14.56 5.77
N ARG A 80 5.17 15.05 5.31
CA ARG A 80 6.48 14.54 5.76
C ARG A 80 6.63 14.46 7.30
N MET A 81 6.04 15.42 8.02
CA MET A 81 6.03 15.43 9.49
C MET A 81 5.10 14.37 10.09
N ASN A 82 3.94 14.12 9.47
CA ASN A 82 3.06 13.03 9.84
C ASN A 82 3.68 11.66 9.55
N TYR A 83 4.44 11.52 8.46
CA TYR A 83 5.17 10.29 8.13
C TYR A 83 6.28 9.98 9.16
N ILE A 84 7.04 10.99 9.58
CA ILE A 84 8.07 10.82 10.64
C ILE A 84 7.40 10.48 11.99
N HIS A 85 6.34 11.20 12.36
CA HIS A 85 5.60 10.90 13.59
C HIS A 85 4.94 9.52 13.55
N TRP A 86 4.47 9.09 12.37
CA TRP A 86 3.98 7.72 12.14
C TRP A 86 5.07 6.68 12.38
N LYS A 87 6.26 6.88 11.80
CA LYS A 87 7.40 5.95 11.97
C LYS A 87 7.85 5.85 13.44
N LEU A 88 7.63 6.88 14.24
CA LEU A 88 8.02 6.95 15.65
C LEU A 88 6.91 6.55 16.63
N SER A 89 5.63 6.63 16.25
CA SER A 89 4.48 6.35 17.12
C SER A 89 3.31 5.73 16.35
N ILE A 90 3.43 4.43 16.08
CA ILE A 90 2.45 3.65 15.30
C ILE A 90 1.07 3.59 15.99
N GLU A 91 1.00 3.37 17.30
CA GLU A 91 -0.25 3.27 18.07
C GLU A 91 -1.21 4.45 17.88
N SER A 92 -0.68 5.68 17.85
CA SER A 92 -1.50 6.88 17.68
C SER A 92 -2.08 7.01 16.27
N PHE A 93 -1.41 6.41 15.28
CA PHE A 93 -1.79 6.44 13.88
C PHE A 93 -2.78 5.34 13.49
N LYS A 94 -2.79 4.20 14.21
CA LYS A 94 -3.73 3.09 13.93
C LYS A 94 -5.19 3.56 13.83
N LYS A 95 -5.59 4.58 14.58
CA LYS A 95 -6.98 5.08 14.62
C LYS A 95 -7.33 6.11 13.53
N LYS A 96 -6.36 6.59 12.75
CA LYS A 96 -6.61 7.63 11.74
C LYS A 96 -7.39 7.09 10.54
N SER A 97 -8.25 7.92 9.97
CA SER A 97 -9.13 7.56 8.85
C SER A 97 -8.36 7.16 7.59
N GLU A 98 -7.25 7.82 7.34
CA GLU A 98 -6.32 7.65 6.23
C GLU A 98 -5.64 6.28 6.33
N VAL A 99 -5.22 5.90 7.54
CA VAL A 99 -4.66 4.56 7.83
C VAL A 99 -5.73 3.50 7.63
N GLN A 100 -6.95 3.69 8.13
CA GLN A 100 -8.04 2.73 7.91
C GLN A 100 -8.42 2.62 6.43
N ARG A 101 -8.37 3.70 5.67
CA ARG A 101 -8.57 3.69 4.21
C ARG A 101 -7.45 2.90 3.52
N TYR A 102 -6.20 3.19 3.82
CA TYR A 102 -5.04 2.46 3.31
C TYR A 102 -5.16 0.95 3.58
N LEU A 103 -5.44 0.56 4.82
CA LEU A 103 -5.59 -0.86 5.19
C LEU A 103 -6.73 -1.56 4.47
N ARG A 104 -7.85 -0.87 4.22
CA ARG A 104 -8.95 -1.42 3.40
C ARG A 104 -8.49 -1.67 1.96
N HIS A 105 -7.74 -0.74 1.37
CA HIS A 105 -7.17 -0.92 0.03
C HIS A 105 -6.13 -2.04 0.00
N SER A 106 -5.26 -2.15 1.00
CA SER A 106 -4.31 -3.25 1.12
C SER A 106 -5.02 -4.61 1.24
N LEU A 107 -6.06 -4.73 2.07
CA LEU A 107 -6.85 -5.96 2.16
C LEU A 107 -7.55 -6.30 0.85
N LYS A 108 -8.06 -5.30 0.12
CA LYS A 108 -8.64 -5.52 -1.19
C LYS A 108 -7.58 -6.08 -2.15
N ARG A 109 -6.41 -5.44 -2.25
CA ARG A 109 -5.31 -5.91 -3.10
C ARG A 109 -4.86 -7.32 -2.74
N TYR A 110 -4.79 -7.62 -1.44
CA TYR A 110 -4.51 -8.97 -0.96
C TYR A 110 -5.52 -10.00 -1.47
N ARG A 111 -6.82 -9.72 -1.35
CA ARG A 111 -7.87 -10.61 -1.87
C ARG A 111 -7.77 -10.79 -3.38
N ASP A 112 -7.52 -9.71 -4.11
CA ASP A 112 -7.32 -9.75 -5.56
C ASP A 112 -6.16 -10.70 -5.91
N LEU A 113 -5.02 -10.60 -5.21
CA LEU A 113 -3.86 -11.49 -5.39
C LEU A 113 -4.16 -12.95 -5.04
N ILE A 114 -4.87 -13.21 -3.93
CA ILE A 114 -5.27 -14.57 -3.54
C ILE A 114 -6.19 -15.21 -4.60
N GLN A 115 -7.18 -14.47 -5.09
CA GLN A 115 -8.07 -14.94 -6.15
C GLN A 115 -7.32 -15.24 -7.45
N PHE A 116 -6.32 -14.43 -7.77
CA PHE A 116 -5.45 -14.68 -8.92
C PHE A 116 -4.63 -15.95 -8.73
N PHE A 117 -4.03 -16.17 -7.56
CA PHE A 117 -3.28 -17.39 -7.28
C PHE A 117 -4.14 -18.65 -7.31
N SER A 118 -5.39 -18.57 -6.85
CA SER A 118 -6.31 -19.72 -6.88
C SER A 118 -6.70 -20.14 -8.30
N GLN A 119 -6.58 -19.22 -9.27
CA GLN A 119 -6.87 -19.46 -10.68
C GLN A 119 -5.62 -19.80 -11.52
N LEU A 120 -4.44 -19.96 -10.90
CA LEU A 120 -3.21 -20.26 -11.62
C LEU A 120 -3.24 -21.66 -12.25
N GLU A 121 -2.87 -21.73 -13.53
CA GLU A 121 -2.58 -22.97 -14.25
C GLU A 121 -1.07 -23.14 -14.49
N GLU A 122 -0.57 -24.38 -14.62
CA GLU A 122 0.87 -24.73 -14.65
C GLU A 122 1.70 -24.02 -15.75
N HIS A 123 1.06 -23.44 -16.76
CA HIS A 123 1.72 -22.73 -17.86
C HIS A 123 1.17 -21.31 -18.12
N SER A 124 0.38 -20.78 -17.17
CA SER A 124 -0.30 -19.49 -17.36
C SER A 124 0.65 -18.28 -17.27
N ILE A 125 1.73 -18.39 -16.50
CA ILE A 125 2.60 -17.25 -16.15
C ILE A 125 4.07 -17.63 -16.12
N GLU A 126 4.92 -16.66 -16.49
CA GLU A 126 6.37 -16.75 -16.34
C GLU A 126 6.76 -16.86 -14.85
N SER A 127 7.65 -17.80 -14.54
CA SER A 127 8.10 -18.09 -13.17
C SER A 127 8.60 -16.85 -12.42
N ASP A 128 9.29 -15.94 -13.11
CA ASP A 128 9.82 -14.72 -12.50
C ASP A 128 8.70 -13.74 -12.11
N GLN A 129 7.69 -13.57 -12.96
CA GLN A 129 6.53 -12.71 -12.64
C GLN A 129 5.75 -13.26 -11.44
N LEU A 130 5.55 -14.59 -11.40
CA LEU A 130 4.90 -15.25 -10.26
C LEU A 130 5.62 -14.95 -8.93
N ARG A 131 6.95 -15.05 -8.93
CA ARG A 131 7.77 -14.74 -7.74
C ARG A 131 7.59 -13.30 -7.29
N LEU A 132 7.46 -12.35 -8.22
CA LEU A 132 7.23 -10.94 -7.88
C LEU A 132 5.86 -10.72 -7.24
N PHE A 133 4.80 -11.38 -7.71
CA PHE A 133 3.49 -11.32 -7.05
C PHE A 133 3.49 -11.97 -5.67
N ILE A 134 4.20 -13.09 -5.49
CA ILE A 134 4.37 -13.72 -4.17
C ILE A 134 5.11 -12.76 -3.22
N TYR A 135 6.17 -12.12 -3.71
CA TYR A 135 6.92 -11.11 -2.95
C TYR A 135 6.03 -9.93 -2.54
N GLU A 136 5.27 -9.37 -3.49
CA GLU A 136 4.29 -8.31 -3.24
C GLU A 136 3.30 -8.71 -2.14
N THR A 137 2.80 -9.94 -2.21
CA THR A 137 1.84 -10.48 -1.23
C THR A 137 2.45 -10.54 0.17
N LYS A 138 3.68 -11.03 0.29
CA LYS A 138 4.40 -11.12 1.58
C LYS A 138 4.67 -9.74 2.18
N GLU A 139 5.11 -8.78 1.36
CA GLU A 139 5.32 -7.38 1.79
C GLU A 139 4.02 -6.75 2.28
N LEU A 140 2.91 -7.01 1.57
CA LEU A 140 1.58 -6.55 1.96
C LEU A 140 1.17 -7.13 3.31
N MET A 141 1.32 -8.44 3.52
CA MET A 141 1.00 -9.09 4.79
C MET A 141 1.81 -8.47 5.94
N HIS A 142 3.11 -8.25 5.73
CA HIS A 142 3.98 -7.63 6.73
C HIS A 142 3.55 -6.19 7.06
N GLU A 143 3.25 -5.39 6.04
CA GLU A 143 2.79 -4.02 6.23
C GLU A 143 1.43 -4.01 6.96
N TYR A 144 0.48 -4.86 6.57
CA TYR A 144 -0.81 -4.95 7.24
C TYR A 144 -0.65 -5.31 8.73
N ASN A 145 0.24 -6.27 9.02
CA ASN A 145 0.50 -6.68 10.39
C ASN A 145 1.04 -5.54 11.25
N LYS A 146 1.98 -4.75 10.71
CA LYS A 146 2.53 -3.57 11.39
C LYS A 146 1.46 -2.59 11.88
N PHE A 147 0.32 -2.48 11.19
CA PHE A 147 -0.75 -1.56 11.59
C PHE A 147 -1.87 -2.20 12.39
N LYS A 148 -2.31 -3.42 12.08
CA LYS A 148 -3.45 -4.03 12.78
C LYS A 148 -3.02 -4.90 13.95
N GLY A 149 -1.89 -5.60 13.85
CA GLY A 149 -1.45 -6.61 14.84
C GLY A 149 -2.47 -7.73 15.04
N ASP A 150 -3.34 -7.93 14.05
CA ASP A 150 -4.34 -9.00 13.99
C ASP A 150 -4.36 -9.51 12.56
N LEU A 151 -3.94 -10.76 12.39
CA LEU A 151 -3.77 -11.43 11.11
C LEU A 151 -5.04 -12.15 10.64
N SER A 152 -6.13 -12.19 11.43
CA SER A 152 -7.37 -12.91 11.12
C SER A 152 -7.93 -12.55 9.73
N ALA A 153 -7.87 -11.27 9.37
CA ALA A 153 -8.33 -10.75 8.08
C ALA A 153 -7.50 -11.26 6.87
N LEU A 154 -6.28 -11.77 7.10
CA LEU A 154 -5.41 -12.34 6.08
C LEU A 154 -5.57 -13.86 5.96
N PHE A 155 -5.88 -14.55 7.07
CA PHE A 155 -6.14 -15.99 7.06
C PHE A 155 -7.41 -16.35 6.30
N ILE A 156 -8.50 -15.58 6.50
CA ILE A 156 -9.82 -15.90 5.91
C ILE A 156 -9.75 -16.03 4.38
N PRO A 157 -9.25 -15.04 3.61
CA PRO A 157 -9.21 -15.16 2.15
C PRO A 157 -8.39 -16.36 1.67
N LEU A 158 -7.24 -16.61 2.32
CA LEU A 158 -6.33 -17.70 1.93
C LEU A 158 -6.96 -19.08 2.18
N GLN A 159 -7.67 -19.26 3.30
CA GLN A 159 -8.35 -20.52 3.61
C GLN A 159 -9.63 -20.73 2.79
N SER A 160 -10.30 -19.64 2.39
CA SER A 160 -11.56 -19.69 1.65
C SER A 160 -11.39 -19.94 0.15
N ALA A 161 -10.19 -19.73 -0.38
CA ALA A 161 -9.91 -19.90 -1.80
C ALA A 161 -9.61 -21.38 -2.12
N SER A 162 -10.11 -21.86 -3.25
CA SER A 162 -9.85 -23.21 -3.75
C SER A 162 -8.62 -23.21 -4.66
N PHE A 163 -7.51 -23.79 -4.22
CA PHE A 163 -6.29 -23.92 -5.01
C PHE A 163 -6.26 -25.30 -5.68
N ASP A 164 -6.73 -25.36 -6.92
CA ASP A 164 -6.96 -26.65 -7.59
C ASP A 164 -5.71 -27.19 -8.31
N SER A 165 -4.81 -26.31 -8.75
CA SER A 165 -3.59 -26.71 -9.49
C SER A 165 -2.40 -26.97 -8.56
N SER A 166 -1.44 -27.79 -9.02
CA SER A 166 -0.21 -28.09 -8.25
C SER A 166 0.58 -26.82 -7.93
N LEU A 167 0.65 -25.90 -8.88
CA LEU A 167 1.29 -24.59 -8.74
C LEU A 167 0.54 -23.72 -7.72
N ALA A 168 -0.78 -23.65 -7.83
CA ALA A 168 -1.63 -22.89 -6.91
C ALA A 168 -1.49 -23.39 -5.46
N MET A 169 -1.52 -24.71 -5.24
CA MET A 169 -1.30 -25.32 -3.92
C MET A 169 0.10 -25.04 -3.35
N ALA A 170 1.13 -25.00 -4.21
CA ALA A 170 2.48 -24.66 -3.78
C ALA A 170 2.56 -23.21 -3.27
N VAL A 171 1.91 -22.27 -3.98
CA VAL A 171 1.81 -20.86 -3.57
C VAL A 171 1.03 -20.73 -2.26
N GLU A 172 -0.12 -21.40 -2.15
CA GLU A 172 -0.92 -21.42 -0.92
C GLU A 172 -0.08 -21.88 0.28
N LYS A 173 0.67 -22.98 0.12
CA LYS A 173 1.53 -23.52 1.17
C LYS A 173 2.62 -22.53 1.58
N GLU A 174 3.25 -21.86 0.61
CA GLU A 174 4.29 -20.86 0.88
C GLU A 174 3.72 -19.65 1.65
N LEU A 175 2.58 -19.12 1.22
CA LEU A 175 1.91 -17.99 1.86
C LEU A 175 1.38 -18.35 3.25
N SER A 176 0.80 -19.54 3.41
CA SER A 176 0.32 -20.05 4.70
C SER A 176 1.46 -20.23 5.69
N SER A 177 2.58 -20.81 5.23
CA SER A 177 3.79 -20.95 6.06
C SER A 177 4.31 -19.59 6.52
N PHE A 178 4.28 -18.59 5.64
CA PHE A 178 4.72 -17.24 5.98
C PHE A 178 3.78 -16.55 6.99
N LEU A 179 2.46 -16.67 6.82
CA LEU A 179 1.47 -16.15 7.78
C LEU A 179 1.63 -16.77 9.17
N ASN A 180 1.75 -18.09 9.25
CA ASN A 180 1.96 -18.82 10.50
C ASN A 180 3.28 -18.41 11.19
N GLN A 181 4.33 -18.11 10.41
CA GLN A 181 5.59 -17.62 10.97
C GLN A 181 5.43 -16.23 11.60
N MET A 182 4.65 -15.34 10.97
CA MET A 182 4.38 -14.01 11.53
C MET A 182 3.54 -14.09 12.81
N GLU A 183 2.50 -14.91 12.84
CA GLU A 183 1.65 -15.11 14.03
C GLU A 183 2.47 -15.57 15.23
N ARG A 184 3.36 -16.55 15.03
CA ARG A 184 4.27 -17.04 16.09
C ARG A 184 5.20 -15.95 16.64
N TRP A 185 5.66 -15.03 15.78
CA TRP A 185 6.50 -13.91 16.24
C TRP A 185 5.72 -12.92 17.10
N GLU A 186 4.43 -12.73 16.84
CA GLU A 186 3.56 -11.90 17.69
C GLU A 186 3.31 -12.56 19.04
N ASP A 187 3.05 -13.88 19.06
CA ASP A 187 2.85 -14.64 20.29
C ASP A 187 4.09 -14.61 21.20
N HIS A 188 5.30 -14.74 20.63
CA HIS A 188 6.52 -14.60 21.41
C HIS A 188 6.77 -13.17 21.90
N SER A 189 6.32 -12.15 21.17
CA SER A 189 6.38 -10.76 21.60
C SER A 189 5.34 -10.40 22.67
N SER A 190 4.24 -11.16 22.77
CA SER A 190 3.13 -10.90 23.71
C SER A 190 3.18 -11.77 24.98
N ASN A 191 3.73 -12.99 24.91
CA ASN A 191 3.99 -13.86 26.07
C ASN A 191 5.26 -13.50 26.85
N GLY A 192 6.10 -12.61 26.31
CA GLY A 192 7.02 -11.86 27.15
C GLY A 192 6.20 -10.87 27.97
N GLN A 193 5.97 -11.18 29.26
CA GLN A 193 5.62 -10.16 30.27
C GLN A 193 6.37 -8.89 29.89
N SER A 194 5.63 -7.79 29.70
CA SER A 194 6.21 -6.47 29.55
C SER A 194 7.36 -6.35 30.54
N PRO A 195 8.65 -6.33 30.10
CA PRO A 195 9.64 -5.80 30.99
C PRO A 195 9.17 -4.36 31.17
N LYS A 196 8.80 -3.98 32.40
CA LYS A 196 8.73 -2.58 32.82
C LYS A 196 9.83 -1.88 32.05
N ARG A 197 9.49 -1.06 31.05
CA ARG A 197 10.42 -0.56 30.04
C ARG A 197 11.66 -0.08 30.76
N GLY A 198 12.67 -0.95 30.79
CA GLY A 198 13.99 -0.61 31.26
C GLY A 198 14.43 0.46 30.31
N PHE A 199 14.73 1.63 30.87
CA PHE A 199 15.34 2.77 30.21
C PHE A 199 16.33 2.26 29.15
N SER A 200 15.93 2.27 27.88
CA SER A 200 16.77 1.72 26.83
C SER A 200 17.90 2.72 26.57
N SER A 201 19.12 2.20 26.46
CA SER A 201 20.39 2.90 26.21
C SER A 201 20.32 3.97 25.10
N TRP A 202 19.36 3.86 24.18
CA TRP A 202 19.10 4.87 23.14
C TRP A 202 18.54 6.20 23.66
N THR A 203 17.82 6.21 24.78
CA THR A 203 17.39 7.46 25.45
C THR A 203 18.53 8.13 26.22
N LEU A 204 19.54 7.37 26.65
CA LEU A 204 20.77 7.91 27.24
C LEU A 204 21.66 8.56 26.18
N LEU A 205 21.79 7.96 25.00
CA LEU A 205 22.51 8.57 23.86
C LEU A 205 21.84 9.85 23.35
N LYS A 206 20.50 9.89 23.29
CA LYS A 206 19.78 11.13 22.93
C LYS A 206 19.85 12.21 24.00
N ARG A 207 19.89 11.84 25.29
CA ARG A 207 20.12 12.82 26.37
C ARG A 207 21.55 13.37 26.31
N GLY A 208 22.57 12.53 26.08
CA GLY A 208 23.96 12.98 25.94
C GLY A 208 24.13 14.04 24.84
N PHE A 209 23.60 13.77 23.65
CA PHE A 209 23.68 14.71 22.51
C PHE A 209 22.90 16.01 22.74
N LEU A 210 21.74 15.95 23.42
CA LEU A 210 20.97 17.14 23.77
C LEU A 210 21.64 17.98 24.87
N PHE A 211 22.31 17.36 25.83
CA PHE A 211 23.06 18.08 26.86
C PHE A 211 24.32 18.75 26.30
N GLU A 212 25.04 18.12 25.37
CA GLU A 212 26.17 18.76 24.68
C GLU A 212 25.74 19.92 23.78
N ALA A 213 24.61 19.77 23.07
CA ALA A 213 24.05 20.86 22.26
C ALA A 213 23.60 22.05 23.14
N LEU A 214 22.94 21.78 24.28
CA LEU A 214 22.54 22.84 25.21
C LEU A 214 23.73 23.48 25.93
N ALA A 215 24.77 22.70 26.26
CA ALA A 215 26.00 23.23 26.86
C ALA A 215 26.79 24.12 25.88
N SER A 216 26.87 23.73 24.61
CA SER A 216 27.53 24.54 23.58
C SER A 216 26.75 25.82 23.27
N ILE A 217 25.42 25.78 23.18
CA ILE A 217 24.58 26.97 23.03
C ILE A 217 24.69 27.87 24.28
N GLY A 218 24.70 27.28 25.48
CA GLY A 218 24.92 28.00 26.74
C GLY A 218 26.29 28.68 26.80
N ALA A 219 27.36 28.01 26.37
CA ALA A 219 28.71 28.58 26.34
C ALA A 219 28.83 29.73 25.32
N VAL A 220 28.25 29.58 24.13
CA VAL A 220 28.28 30.63 23.09
C VAL A 220 27.48 31.86 23.53
N THR A 221 26.32 31.67 24.15
CA THR A 221 25.50 32.79 24.66
C THR A 221 26.17 33.50 25.84
N LEU A 222 26.81 32.77 26.76
CA LEU A 222 27.54 33.35 27.88
C LEU A 222 28.81 34.09 27.44
N ALA A 223 29.56 33.54 26.47
CA ALA A 223 30.70 34.21 25.86
C ALA A 223 30.27 35.49 25.12
N SER A 224 29.18 35.44 24.36
CA SER A 224 28.63 36.61 23.66
C SER A 224 28.17 37.70 24.63
N TYR A 225 27.55 37.32 25.75
CA TYR A 225 27.15 38.25 26.81
C TYR A 225 28.36 38.90 27.50
N LEU A 226 29.41 38.12 27.79
CA LEU A 226 30.64 38.65 28.40
C LEU A 226 31.38 39.62 27.48
N VAL A 227 31.46 39.33 26.18
CA VAL A 227 32.05 40.24 25.18
C VAL A 227 31.25 41.55 25.09
N MET A 228 29.92 41.47 25.03
CA MET A 228 29.07 42.67 25.04
C MET A 228 29.24 43.50 26.31
N ARG A 229 29.36 42.86 27.48
CA ARG A 229 29.59 43.56 28.75
C ARG A 229 30.98 44.23 28.81
N PHE A 230 31.99 43.64 28.19
CA PHE A 230 33.34 44.19 28.12
C PHE A 230 33.47 45.35 27.14
N LEU A 231 32.64 45.40 26.09
CA LEU A 231 32.65 46.48 25.09
C LEU A 231 31.82 47.70 25.51
N VAL A 232 30.94 47.55 26.50
CA VAL A 232 30.06 48.61 27.01
C VAL A 232 30.60 49.21 28.34
N SER A 233 31.63 48.60 28.94
CA SER A 233 32.39 49.16 30.07
C SER A 233 33.65 49.86 29.60
#